data_AF-A0A946XK02-F1
#
_entry.id   AF-A0A946XK02-F1
#
_cell.length_a   1.000
_cell.length_b   1.000
_cell.length_c   1.000
_cell.angle_alpha   90.00
_cell.angle_beta   90.00
_cell.angle_gamma   90.00
#
_symmetry.space_group_name_H-M   'P 1'
#
loop_
_entity.id
_entity.type
_entity.pdbx_description
1 polymer ?
#
loop_
_entity_poly.entity_id
_entity_poly.type
_entity_poly.pdbx_seq_one_letter_code
_entity_poly.pdbx_strand_id
1 'polypeptide(L)'
;MNLADLYKKQISLSEWFADINHEQTEAFRKEDNWKRKRMEELSEFIPFPFDKPTTFDAEDVVDRTPEFKTFLKEHGDEMCALRLIPKKEGLQKLRMRGMTISDVIEDWLPKQDIVLEEYQADFMPHPKDHIWSTIFVVNTQGIIGEIIAGGHNQLTQGFHDDEHEPIRFRYIYDTDIVETDPHNDGAEEHIRELISYICVEDAAIRQKLIEKFDAQFAGEYLCGYLETVESGDYGTWFIDWNRVLGKLYKDFWVPIVSGKIEGDEFFTGTVGSPGIATGIVRIVHPDNIESSVFNNGDILVCLMTSPDYVPLMKRAGAVITQEGGILSHAAIVSREMNVPCIVGVKDLLEELSDGDLVEVDTENGVVRKI
;
A
#
# COMPACT_ATOMS: atom_id res chain seq x y z
N MET A 1 -5.22 -6.79 -17.66
CA MET A 1 -5.05 -8.00 -16.81
C MET A 1 -6.36 -8.25 -16.05
N ASN A 2 -6.75 -9.50 -15.77
CA ASN A 2 -7.98 -9.78 -15.01
C ASN A 2 -7.70 -9.66 -13.50
N LEU A 3 -8.32 -8.70 -12.81
CA LEU A 3 -8.18 -8.50 -11.35
C LEU A 3 -8.48 -9.78 -10.56
N ALA A 4 -9.47 -10.58 -10.99
CA ALA A 4 -9.82 -11.82 -10.32
C ALA A 4 -8.69 -12.86 -10.38
N ASP A 5 -7.89 -12.87 -11.45
CA ASP A 5 -6.74 -13.77 -11.57
C ASP A 5 -5.50 -13.24 -10.84
N LEU A 6 -5.35 -11.92 -10.72
CA LEU A 6 -4.35 -11.29 -9.86
C LEU A 6 -4.59 -11.63 -8.38
N TYR A 7 -5.84 -11.50 -7.90
CA TYR A 7 -6.19 -11.77 -6.50
C TYR A 7 -5.97 -13.23 -6.09
N LYS A 8 -6.06 -14.19 -7.01
CA LYS A 8 -5.77 -15.62 -6.73
C LYS A 8 -4.32 -15.88 -6.34
N LYS A 9 -3.39 -15.02 -6.78
CA LYS A 9 -1.94 -15.17 -6.51
C LYS A 9 -1.41 -14.15 -5.51
N GLN A 10 -2.23 -13.21 -5.07
CA GLN A 10 -1.76 -12.07 -4.29
C GLN A 10 -1.73 -12.40 -2.80
N ILE A 11 -0.53 -12.69 -2.30
CA ILE A 11 -0.21 -12.81 -0.87
C ILE A 11 -0.26 -11.44 -0.18
N SER A 12 -0.41 -11.41 1.15
CA SER A 12 -0.29 -10.15 1.90
C SER A 12 1.15 -9.64 1.87
N LEU A 13 1.33 -8.33 2.14
CA LEU A 13 2.66 -7.73 2.22
C LEU A 13 3.55 -8.43 3.25
N SER A 14 2.96 -8.86 4.38
CA SER A 14 3.65 -9.61 5.42
C SER A 14 4.15 -10.98 4.95
N GLU A 15 3.35 -11.71 4.17
CA GLU A 15 3.77 -12.99 3.57
C GLU A 15 4.79 -12.77 2.45
N TRP A 16 4.70 -11.66 1.74
CA TRP A 16 5.73 -11.27 0.78
C TRP A 16 7.09 -11.05 1.43
N PHE A 17 7.16 -10.33 2.55
CA PHE A 17 8.41 -10.17 3.30
C PHE A 17 8.98 -11.52 3.73
N ALA A 18 8.12 -12.50 4.04
CA ALA A 18 8.55 -13.85 4.35
C ALA A 18 9.21 -14.54 3.15
N ASP A 19 8.62 -14.44 1.95
CA ASP A 19 9.15 -15.04 0.72
C ASP A 19 10.55 -14.54 0.36
N ILE A 20 10.84 -13.27 0.65
CA ILE A 20 12.17 -12.68 0.42
C ILE A 20 13.15 -12.91 1.58
N ASN A 21 12.75 -13.66 2.61
CA ASN A 21 13.48 -13.88 3.86
C ASN A 21 13.91 -12.57 4.55
N HIS A 22 12.98 -11.61 4.64
CA HIS A 22 13.27 -10.33 5.29
C HIS A 22 13.43 -10.49 6.81
N GLU A 23 14.40 -9.77 7.40
CA GLU A 23 14.67 -9.87 8.84
C GLU A 23 13.51 -9.39 9.72
N GLN A 24 12.68 -8.48 9.20
CA GLN A 24 11.52 -7.92 9.90
C GLN A 24 10.19 -8.63 9.57
N THR A 25 10.22 -9.79 8.89
CA THR A 25 9.00 -10.53 8.47
C THR A 25 7.99 -10.68 9.61
N GLU A 26 8.43 -11.14 10.79
CA GLU A 26 7.54 -11.35 11.93
C GLU A 26 6.99 -10.03 12.50
N ALA A 27 7.76 -8.95 12.43
CA ALA A 27 7.28 -7.63 12.81
C ALA A 27 6.17 -7.15 11.85
N PHE A 28 6.33 -7.34 10.54
CA PHE A 28 5.28 -7.02 9.56
C PHE A 28 4.04 -7.89 9.69
N ARG A 29 4.20 -9.20 9.92
CA ARG A 29 3.08 -10.12 10.21
C ARG A 29 2.31 -9.67 11.43
N LYS A 30 3.00 -9.38 12.54
CA LYS A 30 2.37 -8.88 13.75
C LYS A 30 1.65 -7.55 13.50
N GLU A 31 2.28 -6.64 12.75
CA GLU A 31 1.70 -5.32 12.46
C GLU A 31 0.43 -5.41 11.62
N ASP A 32 0.38 -6.31 10.63
CA ASP A 32 -0.77 -6.54 9.73
C ASP A 32 -1.86 -7.43 10.35
N ASN A 33 -1.51 -8.39 11.21
CA ASN A 33 -2.50 -9.25 11.88
C ASN A 33 -3.28 -8.47 12.95
N TRP A 34 -2.61 -7.58 13.67
CA TRP A 34 -3.21 -6.88 14.81
C TRP A 34 -3.67 -5.45 14.50
N LYS A 35 -3.63 -5.01 13.24
CA LYS A 35 -3.94 -3.61 12.88
C LYS A 35 -5.36 -3.16 13.25
N ARG A 36 -6.39 -3.98 13.04
CA ARG A 36 -7.77 -3.58 13.40
C ARG A 36 -7.95 -3.43 14.91
N LYS A 37 -7.42 -4.38 15.70
CA LYS A 37 -7.39 -4.26 17.16
C LYS A 37 -6.62 -3.02 17.61
N ARG A 38 -5.48 -2.73 16.98
CA ARG A 38 -4.70 -1.51 17.25
C ARG A 38 -5.51 -0.24 16.96
N MET A 39 -6.21 -0.18 15.83
CA MET A 39 -7.05 0.97 15.46
C MET A 39 -8.27 1.10 16.37
N GLU A 40 -8.87 -0.02 16.81
CA GLU A 40 -9.93 -0.02 17.81
C GLU A 40 -9.43 0.58 19.13
N GLU A 41 -8.30 0.11 19.65
CA GLU A 41 -7.71 0.66 20.86
C GLU A 41 -7.25 2.12 20.68
N LEU A 42 -6.81 2.53 19.48
CA LEU A 42 -6.47 3.91 19.15
C LEU A 42 -7.71 4.83 19.20
N SER A 43 -8.86 4.32 18.73
CA SER A 43 -10.12 5.06 18.70
C SER A 43 -10.66 5.41 20.09
N GLU A 44 -10.16 4.78 21.15
CA GLU A 44 -10.45 5.14 22.55
C GLU A 44 -9.76 6.46 22.98
N PHE A 45 -8.72 6.89 22.25
CA PHE A 45 -7.92 8.08 22.57
C PHE A 45 -8.20 9.27 21.66
N ILE A 46 -8.46 8.99 20.37
CA ILE A 46 -8.66 10.01 19.33
C ILE A 46 -9.81 9.57 18.41
N PRO A 47 -10.52 10.49 17.74
CA PRO A 47 -11.62 10.15 16.84
C PRO A 47 -11.07 9.54 15.54
N PHE A 48 -10.67 8.27 15.58
CA PHE A 48 -10.03 7.58 14.47
C PHE A 48 -11.01 6.58 13.83
N PRO A 49 -11.74 6.98 12.77
CA PRO A 49 -12.73 6.11 12.15
C PRO A 49 -12.04 4.99 11.37
N PHE A 50 -12.41 3.73 11.57
CA PHE A 50 -11.74 2.59 10.92
C PHE A 50 -12.73 1.52 10.47
N ASP A 51 -12.28 0.63 9.60
CA ASP A 51 -13.07 -0.48 9.05
C ASP A 51 -13.34 -1.58 10.09
N LYS A 52 -14.25 -1.30 11.04
CA LYS A 52 -14.52 -2.19 12.17
C LYS A 52 -15.06 -3.55 11.69
N PRO A 53 -14.35 -4.67 11.98
CA PRO A 53 -14.82 -5.98 11.58
C PRO A 53 -15.93 -6.49 12.51
N THR A 54 -16.78 -7.37 11.98
CA THR A 54 -17.50 -8.33 12.83
C THR A 54 -16.63 -9.58 12.97
N THR A 55 -16.23 -9.90 14.20
CA THR A 55 -15.23 -10.94 14.49
C THR A 55 -15.89 -12.17 15.10
N PHE A 56 -15.48 -13.35 14.64
CA PHE A 56 -15.82 -14.66 15.19
C PHE A 56 -14.59 -15.54 15.31
N ASP A 57 -14.62 -16.54 16.19
CA ASP A 57 -13.71 -17.68 16.03
C ASP A 57 -14.06 -18.44 14.75
N ALA A 58 -13.08 -18.88 13.97
CA ALA A 58 -13.36 -19.51 12.69
C ALA A 58 -14.04 -20.89 12.84
N GLU A 59 -13.92 -21.53 14.00
CA GLU A 59 -14.69 -22.72 14.36
C GLU A 59 -16.19 -22.41 14.51
N ASP A 60 -16.55 -21.28 15.15
CA ASP A 60 -17.94 -20.86 15.35
C ASP A 60 -18.68 -20.59 14.04
N VAL A 61 -17.93 -20.09 13.05
CA VAL A 61 -18.40 -19.86 11.69
C VAL A 61 -18.84 -21.18 11.03
N VAL A 62 -18.03 -22.23 11.16
CA VAL A 62 -18.31 -23.54 10.55
C VAL A 62 -19.34 -24.33 11.33
N ASP A 63 -19.27 -24.32 12.66
CA ASP A 63 -20.24 -24.95 13.54
C ASP A 63 -21.60 -24.24 13.51
N ARG A 64 -21.65 -23.05 12.91
CA ARG A 64 -22.83 -22.18 12.81
C ARG A 64 -23.44 -22.00 14.20
N THR A 65 -22.67 -21.45 15.13
CA THR A 65 -23.16 -21.12 16.48
C THR A 65 -24.41 -20.23 16.41
N PRO A 66 -25.25 -20.17 17.46
CA PRO A 66 -26.44 -19.33 17.44
C PRO A 66 -26.16 -17.86 17.10
N GLU A 67 -25.05 -17.32 17.60
CA GLU A 67 -24.56 -15.97 17.31
C GLU A 67 -24.22 -15.83 15.83
N PHE A 68 -23.40 -16.73 15.28
CA PHE A 68 -23.04 -16.67 13.87
C PHE A 68 -24.24 -16.88 12.93
N LYS A 69 -25.18 -17.76 13.27
CA LYS A 69 -26.44 -17.94 12.51
C LYS A 69 -27.27 -16.67 12.43
N THR A 70 -27.26 -15.88 13.50
CA THR A 70 -28.00 -14.60 13.54
C THR A 70 -27.33 -13.61 12.61
N PHE A 71 -26.00 -13.46 12.73
CA PHE A 71 -25.20 -12.64 11.83
C PHE A 71 -25.37 -13.03 10.36
N LEU A 72 -25.26 -14.32 10.02
CA LEU A 72 -25.43 -14.82 8.66
C LEU A 72 -26.85 -14.57 8.11
N LYS A 73 -27.87 -14.64 8.96
CA LYS A 73 -29.25 -14.36 8.54
C LYS A 73 -29.45 -12.88 8.24
N GLU A 74 -28.82 -11.99 9.00
CA GLU A 74 -28.97 -10.54 8.88
C GLU A 74 -28.12 -9.97 7.74
N HIS A 75 -26.89 -10.47 7.59
CA HIS A 75 -25.87 -9.90 6.69
C HIS A 75 -25.46 -10.84 5.55
N GLY A 76 -26.10 -12.01 5.40
CA GLY A 76 -25.68 -13.05 4.46
C GLY A 76 -25.55 -12.59 3.01
N ASP A 77 -26.38 -11.64 2.57
CA ASP A 77 -26.38 -11.09 1.20
C ASP A 77 -25.44 -9.88 1.04
N GLU A 78 -24.81 -9.42 2.12
CA GLU A 78 -23.88 -8.28 2.08
C GLU A 78 -22.52 -8.71 1.56
N MET A 79 -21.92 -7.83 0.75
CA MET A 79 -20.54 -8.00 0.31
C MET A 79 -19.60 -7.84 1.49
N CYS A 80 -18.59 -8.71 1.59
CA CYS A 80 -17.59 -8.61 2.63
C CYS A 80 -16.17 -8.76 2.10
N ALA A 81 -15.23 -8.26 2.90
CA ALA A 81 -13.86 -8.72 2.85
C ALA A 81 -13.63 -9.61 4.08
N LEU A 82 -13.34 -10.89 3.87
CA LEU A 82 -12.99 -11.82 4.96
C LEU A 82 -11.47 -11.82 5.14
N ARG A 83 -11.03 -11.82 6.41
CA ARG A 83 -9.67 -12.19 6.81
C ARG A 83 -9.72 -13.34 7.79
N LEU A 84 -8.94 -14.38 7.51
CA LEU A 84 -8.62 -15.40 8.50
C LEU A 84 -7.27 -15.05 9.12
N ILE A 85 -7.31 -14.56 10.37
CA ILE A 85 -6.15 -14.12 11.11
C ILE A 85 -5.65 -15.29 11.96
N PRO A 86 -4.39 -15.72 11.81
CA PRO A 86 -3.85 -16.83 12.57
C PRO A 86 -3.69 -16.45 14.05
N LYS A 87 -4.09 -17.35 14.95
CA LYS A 87 -3.93 -17.24 16.41
C LYS A 87 -2.52 -17.60 16.89
N LYS A 88 -1.73 -18.25 16.03
CA LYS A 88 -0.35 -18.71 16.32
C LYS A 88 0.62 -18.23 15.25
N GLU A 89 1.88 -18.06 15.66
CA GLU A 89 2.97 -17.72 14.74
C GLU A 89 3.26 -18.87 13.76
N GLY A 90 3.71 -18.52 12.56
CA GLY A 90 4.08 -19.48 11.51
C GLY A 90 2.94 -19.94 10.59
N LEU A 91 1.70 -19.53 10.86
CA LEU A 91 0.55 -19.78 9.98
C LEU A 91 0.30 -18.61 9.02
N GLN A 92 -0.14 -18.91 7.80
CA GLN A 92 -0.43 -17.91 6.78
C GLN A 92 -1.77 -17.22 7.07
N LYS A 93 -1.80 -15.89 6.97
CA LYS A 93 -3.05 -15.11 6.92
C LYS A 93 -3.75 -15.32 5.58
N LEU A 94 -5.01 -15.76 5.61
CA LEU A 94 -5.81 -15.91 4.40
C LEU A 94 -6.81 -14.77 4.23
N ARG A 95 -7.17 -14.51 2.98
CA ARG A 95 -7.97 -13.34 2.64
C ARG A 95 -8.87 -13.58 1.43
N MET A 96 -10.08 -13.08 1.52
CA MET A 96 -11.08 -13.10 0.44
C MET A 96 -11.67 -11.70 0.29
N ARG A 97 -11.99 -11.31 -0.94
CA ARG A 97 -12.75 -10.09 -1.26
C ARG A 97 -13.70 -10.36 -2.41
N GLY A 98 -14.78 -9.58 -2.48
CA GLY A 98 -15.67 -9.58 -3.64
C GLY A 98 -16.69 -10.72 -3.67
N MET A 99 -17.03 -11.29 -2.51
CA MET A 99 -18.11 -12.29 -2.38
C MET A 99 -19.06 -11.85 -1.24
N THR A 100 -20.30 -12.32 -1.30
CA THR A 100 -21.25 -12.15 -0.18
C THR A 100 -20.82 -13.00 1.01
N ILE A 101 -21.24 -12.64 2.22
CA ILE A 101 -20.95 -13.44 3.41
C ILE A 101 -21.42 -14.90 3.20
N SER A 102 -22.60 -15.12 2.61
CA SER A 102 -23.09 -16.47 2.32
C SER A 102 -22.19 -17.24 1.35
N ASP A 103 -21.81 -16.64 0.23
CA ASP A 103 -20.94 -17.29 -0.76
C ASP A 103 -19.56 -17.63 -0.18
N VAL A 104 -19.05 -16.80 0.74
CA VAL A 104 -17.79 -17.07 1.43
C VAL A 104 -17.88 -18.32 2.27
N ILE A 105 -18.96 -18.48 3.04
CA ILE A 105 -19.15 -19.63 3.91
C ILE A 105 -19.46 -20.90 3.11
N GLU A 106 -20.23 -20.79 2.02
CA GLU A 106 -20.69 -21.95 1.25
C GLU A 106 -19.70 -22.41 0.18
N ASP A 107 -18.87 -21.51 -0.34
CA ASP A 107 -17.97 -21.80 -1.47
C ASP A 107 -16.49 -21.57 -1.14
N TRP A 108 -16.10 -20.42 -0.60
CA TRP A 108 -14.68 -20.09 -0.44
C TRP A 108 -14.04 -20.79 0.76
N LEU A 109 -14.64 -20.68 1.95
CA LEU A 109 -14.08 -21.20 3.20
C LEU A 109 -13.87 -22.73 3.18
N PRO A 110 -14.80 -23.56 2.65
CA PRO A 110 -14.62 -25.01 2.59
C PRO A 110 -13.49 -25.47 1.67
N LYS A 111 -12.99 -24.60 0.77
CA LYS A 111 -11.88 -24.90 -0.14
C LYS A 111 -10.52 -24.59 0.45
N GLN A 112 -10.45 -24.03 1.65
CA GLN A 112 -9.18 -23.70 2.30
C GLN A 112 -8.64 -24.93 3.04
N ASP A 113 -7.38 -25.26 2.79
CA ASP A 113 -6.69 -26.38 3.44
C ASP A 113 -6.02 -25.90 4.75
N ILE A 114 -6.84 -25.64 5.78
CA ILE A 114 -6.40 -25.08 7.07
C ILE A 114 -7.10 -25.74 8.26
N VAL A 115 -6.48 -25.60 9.45
CA VAL A 115 -7.07 -25.98 10.74
C VAL A 115 -7.77 -24.75 11.34
N LEU A 116 -9.10 -24.70 11.24
CA LEU A 116 -9.90 -23.50 11.53
C LEU A 116 -9.81 -23.02 12.98
N GLU A 117 -9.62 -23.93 13.94
CA GLU A 117 -9.48 -23.60 15.36
C GLU A 117 -8.28 -22.67 15.62
N GLU A 118 -7.30 -22.67 14.71
CA GLU A 118 -6.12 -21.81 14.76
C GLU A 118 -6.35 -20.42 14.16
N TYR A 119 -7.58 -20.08 13.75
CA TYR A 119 -7.91 -18.83 13.08
C TYR A 119 -9.07 -18.06 13.74
N GLN A 120 -8.96 -16.74 13.66
CA GLN A 120 -10.05 -15.78 13.88
C GLN A 120 -10.58 -15.35 12.50
N ALA A 121 -11.90 -15.22 12.37
CA ALA A 121 -12.57 -14.75 11.16
C ALA A 121 -13.08 -13.31 11.35
N ASP A 122 -12.48 -12.37 10.62
CA ASP A 122 -12.90 -10.97 10.58
C ASP A 122 -13.66 -10.69 9.28
N PHE A 123 -14.95 -10.36 9.40
CA PHE A 123 -15.80 -9.90 8.30
C PHE A 123 -15.82 -8.38 8.29
N MET A 124 -15.08 -7.77 7.36
CA MET A 124 -15.12 -6.32 7.17
C MET A 124 -16.24 -5.94 6.20
N PRO A 125 -16.93 -4.81 6.45
CA PRO A 125 -17.84 -4.22 5.48
C PRO A 125 -17.12 -3.98 4.15
N HIS A 126 -17.81 -4.25 3.05
CA HIS A 126 -17.31 -3.97 1.71
C HIS A 126 -18.26 -3.00 1.02
N PRO A 127 -17.89 -1.71 0.87
CA PRO A 127 -18.74 -0.75 0.18
C PRO A 127 -18.91 -1.13 -1.29
N LYS A 128 -20.02 -0.65 -1.87
CA LYS A 128 -20.34 -0.85 -3.30
C LYS A 128 -19.71 0.24 -4.16
N ASP A 129 -19.50 1.41 -3.59
CA ASP A 129 -18.91 2.59 -4.20
C ASP A 129 -17.62 2.98 -3.47
N HIS A 130 -16.76 3.71 -4.18
CA HIS A 130 -15.56 4.31 -3.61
C HIS A 130 -15.50 5.76 -4.10
N ILE A 131 -15.46 6.69 -3.16
CA ILE A 131 -15.37 8.14 -3.43
C ILE A 131 -13.90 8.51 -3.53
N TRP A 132 -13.15 8.35 -2.44
CA TRP A 132 -11.71 8.54 -2.37
C TRP A 132 -11.04 7.31 -1.79
N SER A 133 -9.87 6.97 -2.31
CA SER A 133 -8.92 6.11 -1.61
C SER A 133 -7.61 6.86 -1.48
N THR A 134 -6.96 6.76 -0.32
CA THR A 134 -5.71 7.47 -0.07
C THR A 134 -4.71 6.53 0.58
N ILE A 135 -3.45 6.60 0.13
CA ILE A 135 -2.32 5.98 0.83
C ILE A 135 -1.28 7.07 1.07
N PHE A 136 -0.85 7.21 2.32
CA PHE A 136 0.05 8.29 2.69
C PHE A 136 0.95 7.95 3.88
N VAL A 137 2.01 8.73 4.01
CA VAL A 137 2.99 8.62 5.07
C VAL A 137 3.05 9.93 5.82
N VAL A 138 3.08 9.83 7.14
CA VAL A 138 3.29 10.94 8.07
C VAL A 138 4.67 10.76 8.70
N ASN A 139 5.59 11.69 8.46
CA ASN A 139 6.95 11.66 9.00
C ASN A 139 7.42 13.06 9.42
N THR A 140 8.68 13.22 9.83
CA THR A 140 9.19 14.51 10.32
C THR A 140 9.40 15.57 9.24
N GLN A 141 9.39 15.18 7.95
CA GLN A 141 9.54 16.10 6.82
C GLN A 141 8.19 16.68 6.37
N GLY A 142 7.10 15.94 6.59
CA GLY A 142 5.74 16.35 6.24
C GLY A 142 4.81 15.12 6.10
N ILE A 143 3.69 15.32 5.41
CA ILE A 143 2.81 14.23 5.00
C ILE A 143 2.85 14.14 3.48
N ILE A 144 3.06 12.96 2.93
CA ILE A 144 3.12 12.74 1.48
C ILE A 144 2.32 11.49 1.11
N GLY A 145 1.68 11.49 -0.05
CA GLY A 145 0.90 10.34 -0.46
C GLY A 145 0.27 10.48 -1.84
N GLU A 146 -0.62 9.53 -2.11
CA GLU A 146 -1.41 9.46 -3.33
C GLU A 146 -2.88 9.28 -2.96
N ILE A 147 -3.75 9.98 -3.68
CA ILE A 147 -5.20 9.92 -3.55
C ILE A 147 -5.81 9.67 -4.93
N ILE A 148 -6.83 8.83 -5.00
CA ILE A 148 -7.55 8.53 -6.26
C ILE A 148 -9.05 8.55 -6.03
N ALA A 149 -9.79 9.09 -7.00
CA ALA A 149 -11.24 8.99 -7.04
C ALA A 149 -11.61 7.58 -7.50
N GLY A 150 -11.62 6.62 -6.58
CA GLY A 150 -11.80 5.22 -6.91
C GLY A 150 -11.41 4.26 -5.79
N GLY A 151 -11.31 2.97 -6.15
CA GLY A 151 -11.04 1.89 -5.22
C GLY A 151 -9.58 1.78 -4.81
N HIS A 152 -9.33 1.39 -3.56
CA HIS A 152 -7.99 1.24 -2.98
C HIS A 152 -7.08 0.27 -3.74
N ASN A 153 -7.66 -0.69 -4.46
CA ASN A 153 -6.92 -1.59 -5.33
C ASN A 153 -6.18 -0.84 -6.45
N GLN A 154 -6.68 0.31 -6.90
CA GLN A 154 -6.05 1.09 -7.96
C GLN A 154 -4.72 1.69 -7.48
N LEU A 155 -4.66 2.19 -6.24
CA LEU A 155 -3.41 2.68 -5.64
C LEU A 155 -2.40 1.55 -5.36
N THR A 156 -2.88 0.42 -4.86
CA THR A 156 -2.00 -0.70 -4.46
C THR A 156 -1.54 -1.57 -5.63
N GLN A 157 -2.29 -1.61 -6.73
CA GLN A 157 -1.99 -2.47 -7.88
C GLN A 157 -1.52 -1.68 -9.11
N GLY A 158 -1.67 -0.34 -9.11
CA GLY A 158 -1.27 0.51 -10.23
C GLY A 158 -2.23 0.50 -11.43
N PHE A 159 -3.30 -0.30 -11.38
CA PHE A 159 -4.31 -0.33 -12.44
C PHE A 159 -5.33 0.78 -12.24
N HIS A 160 -5.19 1.87 -12.98
CA HIS A 160 -6.21 2.91 -13.10
C HIS A 160 -6.51 3.18 -14.57
N ASP A 161 -7.73 3.63 -14.86
CA ASP A 161 -8.08 4.13 -16.19
C ASP A 161 -7.59 5.58 -16.34
N ASP A 162 -7.52 6.05 -17.59
CA ASP A 162 -7.07 7.41 -17.91
C ASP A 162 -7.98 8.49 -17.28
N GLU A 163 -9.20 8.13 -16.88
CA GLU A 163 -10.16 9.03 -16.24
C GLU A 163 -9.87 9.25 -14.75
N HIS A 164 -9.27 8.29 -14.06
CA HIS A 164 -9.02 8.33 -12.62
C HIS A 164 -7.54 8.06 -12.30
N GLU A 165 -6.64 8.91 -12.77
CA GLU A 165 -5.23 8.82 -12.38
C GLU A 165 -5.01 9.20 -10.90
N PRO A 166 -4.07 8.55 -10.19
CA PRO A 166 -3.66 8.94 -8.86
C PRO A 166 -3.13 10.39 -8.83
N ILE A 167 -3.66 11.16 -7.89
CA ILE A 167 -3.21 12.52 -7.58
C ILE A 167 -2.18 12.40 -6.46
N ARG A 168 -0.98 12.94 -6.69
CA ARG A 168 0.05 13.02 -5.67
C ARG A 168 -0.22 14.21 -4.78
N PHE A 169 0.12 14.11 -3.50
CA PHE A 169 -0.01 15.24 -2.60
C PHE A 169 1.12 15.32 -1.58
N ARG A 170 1.28 16.54 -1.04
CA ARG A 170 2.07 16.78 0.16
C ARG A 170 1.38 17.78 1.07
N TYR A 171 1.69 17.68 2.35
CA TYR A 171 1.33 18.63 3.39
C TYR A 171 2.58 19.06 4.15
N ILE A 172 2.76 20.37 4.26
CA ILE A 172 3.92 20.99 4.91
C ILE A 172 3.46 21.57 6.25
N TYR A 173 3.98 21.03 7.35
CA TYR A 173 3.53 21.38 8.70
C TYR A 173 3.60 22.89 9.01
N ASP A 174 4.69 23.55 8.61
CA ASP A 174 4.94 24.95 8.95
C ASP A 174 3.99 25.93 8.24
N THR A 175 3.44 25.54 7.09
CA THR A 175 2.61 26.42 6.25
C THR A 175 1.13 26.06 6.27
N ASP A 176 0.77 24.88 6.78
CA ASP A 176 -0.58 24.32 6.72
C ASP A 176 -1.14 24.25 5.28
N ILE A 177 -0.24 24.07 4.31
CA ILE A 177 -0.58 23.96 2.89
C ILE A 177 -0.62 22.49 2.49
N VAL A 178 -1.76 22.06 1.94
CA VAL A 178 -1.86 20.86 1.12
C VAL A 178 -1.63 21.29 -0.33
N GLU A 179 -0.73 20.60 -1.02
CA GLU A 179 -0.50 20.77 -2.46
C GLU A 179 -0.74 19.45 -3.15
N THR A 180 -1.47 19.47 -4.26
CA THR A 180 -1.68 18.27 -5.09
C THR A 180 -1.13 18.46 -6.50
N ASP A 181 -0.74 17.34 -7.12
CA ASP A 181 -0.30 17.27 -8.51
C ASP A 181 -0.90 16.03 -9.21
N PRO A 182 -1.80 16.23 -10.20
CA PRO A 182 -2.33 17.52 -10.64
C PRO A 182 -3.14 18.23 -9.54
N HIS A 183 -3.26 19.56 -9.64
CA HIS A 183 -4.04 20.35 -8.68
C HIS A 183 -5.52 19.93 -8.70
N ASN A 184 -6.10 19.68 -7.52
CA ASN A 184 -7.46 19.21 -7.35
C ASN A 184 -8.04 19.63 -5.99
N ASP A 185 -8.99 20.58 -6.00
CA ASP A 185 -9.60 21.13 -4.79
C ASP A 185 -10.32 20.08 -3.91
N GLY A 186 -11.01 19.11 -4.55
CA GLY A 186 -11.74 18.07 -3.81
C GLY A 186 -10.80 17.09 -3.11
N ALA A 187 -9.68 16.77 -3.74
CA ALA A 187 -8.62 16.00 -3.11
C ALA A 187 -7.99 16.78 -1.94
N GLU A 188 -7.70 18.07 -2.12
CA GLU A 188 -7.16 18.93 -1.05
C GLU A 188 -8.10 19.00 0.17
N GLU A 189 -9.40 19.14 -0.04
CA GLU A 189 -10.41 19.14 1.02
C GLU A 189 -10.43 17.80 1.78
N HIS A 190 -10.48 16.68 1.06
CA HIS A 190 -10.46 15.35 1.67
C HIS A 190 -9.16 15.09 2.45
N ILE A 191 -8.00 15.47 1.89
CA ILE A 191 -6.70 15.33 2.57
C ILE A 191 -6.68 16.12 3.88
N ARG A 192 -7.24 17.34 3.93
CA ARG A 192 -7.35 18.11 5.18
C ARG A 192 -8.22 17.41 6.22
N GLU A 193 -9.32 16.78 5.79
CA GLU A 193 -10.13 15.95 6.68
C GLU A 193 -9.29 14.80 7.27
N LEU A 194 -8.55 14.06 6.43
CA LEU A 194 -7.68 12.96 6.87
C LEU A 194 -6.63 13.41 7.87
N ILE A 195 -5.99 14.56 7.61
CA ILE A 195 -4.99 15.15 8.50
C ILE A 195 -5.59 15.51 9.86
N SER A 196 -6.84 15.96 9.89
CA SER A 196 -7.52 16.30 11.15
C SER A 196 -7.69 15.09 12.09
N TYR A 197 -7.90 13.88 11.54
CA TYR A 197 -8.05 12.66 12.35
C TYR A 197 -6.74 12.19 13.00
N ILE A 198 -5.59 12.59 12.45
CA ILE A 198 -4.26 12.21 12.95
C ILE A 198 -3.54 13.34 13.68
N CYS A 199 -4.12 14.54 13.72
CA CYS A 199 -3.64 15.65 14.53
C CYS A 199 -4.10 15.45 15.99
N VAL A 200 -3.13 15.28 16.89
CA VAL A 200 -3.38 15.03 18.31
C VAL A 200 -2.82 16.19 19.11
N GLU A 201 -3.60 17.26 19.30
CA GLU A 201 -3.15 18.49 19.99
C GLU A 201 -2.85 18.29 21.49
N ASP A 202 -3.53 17.36 22.16
CA ASP A 202 -3.33 17.09 23.59
C ASP A 202 -2.04 16.28 23.84
N ALA A 203 -1.05 16.94 24.45
CA ALA A 203 0.24 16.34 24.78
C ALA A 203 0.15 15.13 25.73
N ALA A 204 -0.84 15.10 26.63
CA ALA A 204 -1.04 13.96 27.52
C ALA A 204 -1.63 12.76 26.77
N ILE A 205 -2.49 13.00 25.77
CA ILE A 205 -2.94 11.93 24.87
C ILE A 205 -1.77 11.42 24.05
N ARG A 206 -0.95 12.29 23.45
CA ARG A 206 0.26 11.88 22.71
C ARG A 206 1.18 11.00 23.57
N GLN A 207 1.43 11.39 24.82
CA GLN A 207 2.25 10.61 25.75
C GLN A 207 1.69 9.20 25.99
N LYS A 208 0.37 9.06 26.18
CA LYS A 208 -0.28 7.75 26.33
C LYS A 208 -0.15 6.90 25.06
N LEU A 209 -0.27 7.52 23.89
CA LEU A 209 -0.13 6.84 22.60
C LEU A 209 1.31 6.34 22.38
N ILE A 210 2.31 7.14 22.75
CA ILE A 210 3.73 6.75 22.73
C ILE A 210 3.95 5.53 23.64
N GLU A 211 3.45 5.56 24.88
CA GLU A 211 3.64 4.48 25.85
C GLU A 211 2.92 3.19 25.47
N LYS A 212 1.68 3.30 24.97
CA LYS A 212 0.84 2.14 24.64
C LYS A 212 1.19 1.51 23.30
N PHE A 213 1.48 2.35 22.30
CA PHE A 213 1.61 1.92 20.91
C PHE A 213 2.99 2.18 20.31
N ASP A 214 4.04 2.50 21.07
CA ASP A 214 5.34 2.91 20.47
C ASP A 214 5.14 3.95 19.35
N ALA A 215 4.14 4.84 19.54
CA ALA A 215 3.73 5.78 18.52
C ALA A 215 4.81 6.84 18.33
N GLN A 216 4.96 7.32 17.10
CA GLN A 216 5.84 8.44 16.78
C GLN A 216 4.99 9.64 16.37
N PHE A 217 5.50 10.84 16.62
CA PHE A 217 4.83 12.08 16.27
C PHE A 217 5.78 13.04 15.56
N ALA A 218 5.29 13.71 14.53
CA ALA A 218 5.91 14.85 13.90
C ALA A 218 5.13 16.09 14.33
N GLY A 219 5.64 16.79 15.35
CA GLY A 219 4.85 17.81 16.04
C GLY A 219 3.63 17.19 16.72
N GLU A 220 2.44 17.49 16.19
CA GLU A 220 1.15 17.00 16.70
C GLU A 220 0.57 15.85 15.86
N TYR A 221 1.22 15.50 14.74
CA TYR A 221 0.70 14.52 13.78
C TYR A 221 1.21 13.12 14.07
N LEU A 222 0.29 12.15 14.16
CA LEU A 222 0.60 10.74 14.38
C LEU A 222 1.33 10.15 13.18
N CYS A 223 2.61 9.78 13.37
CA CYS A 223 3.44 9.19 12.32
C CYS A 223 3.01 7.76 11.97
N GLY A 224 3.26 7.40 10.72
CA GLY A 224 2.99 6.06 10.22
C GLY A 224 2.79 6.03 8.71
N TYR A 225 2.60 4.83 8.19
CA TYR A 225 1.99 4.59 6.89
C TYR A 225 0.50 4.37 7.11
N LEU A 226 -0.35 5.09 6.39
CA LEU A 226 -1.79 5.07 6.55
C LEU A 226 -2.49 4.79 5.21
N GLU A 227 -3.56 4.01 5.28
CA GLU A 227 -4.44 3.72 4.15
C GLU A 227 -5.87 4.09 4.54
N THR A 228 -6.59 4.77 3.65
CA THR A 228 -7.98 5.16 3.85
C THR A 228 -8.83 4.86 2.63
N VAL A 229 -10.13 4.68 2.89
CA VAL A 229 -11.18 4.63 1.87
C VAL A 229 -12.36 5.48 2.33
N GLU A 230 -13.03 6.11 1.38
CA GLU A 230 -14.29 6.80 1.57
C GLU A 230 -15.35 6.18 0.67
N SER A 231 -16.56 6.02 1.21
CA SER A 231 -17.74 5.55 0.47
C SER A 231 -18.99 6.25 0.96
N GLY A 232 -20.04 6.32 0.13
CA GLY A 232 -21.29 6.97 0.52
C GLY A 232 -21.99 6.30 1.72
N ASP A 233 -21.89 4.98 1.82
CA ASP A 233 -22.55 4.20 2.88
C ASP A 233 -21.87 4.33 4.25
N TYR A 234 -20.56 4.59 4.27
CA TYR A 234 -19.73 4.46 5.48
C TYR A 234 -18.89 5.69 5.83
N GLY A 235 -18.81 6.67 4.92
CA GLY A 235 -17.90 7.80 5.03
C GLY A 235 -16.44 7.36 4.96
N THR A 236 -15.56 8.16 5.56
CA THR A 236 -14.11 7.97 5.58
C THR A 236 -13.68 7.02 6.69
N TRP A 237 -12.98 5.94 6.33
CA TRP A 237 -12.36 5.01 7.28
C TRP A 237 -10.88 4.79 6.97
N PHE A 238 -10.09 4.70 8.04
CA PHE A 238 -8.75 4.15 8.01
C PHE A 238 -8.80 2.62 7.94
N ILE A 239 -8.13 2.05 6.95
CA ILE A 239 -8.03 0.59 6.76
C ILE A 239 -6.64 0.07 7.16
N ASP A 240 -5.68 0.97 7.36
CA ASP A 240 -4.38 0.68 7.95
C ASP A 240 -3.79 1.90 8.68
N TRP A 241 -3.06 1.60 9.74
CA TRP A 241 -2.07 2.47 10.38
C TRP A 241 -0.89 1.57 10.76
N ASN A 242 0.15 1.60 9.93
CA ASN A 242 1.30 0.71 10.00
C ASN A 242 2.55 1.48 10.45
N ARG A 243 3.02 1.17 11.66
CA ARG A 243 4.17 1.82 12.30
C ARG A 243 5.50 1.28 11.79
N VAL A 244 5.55 -0.01 11.39
CA VAL A 244 6.78 -0.65 10.89
C VAL A 244 7.11 -0.11 9.49
N LEU A 245 6.12 -0.07 8.59
CA LEU A 245 6.27 0.60 7.30
C LEU A 245 6.58 2.07 7.49
N GLY A 246 5.87 2.78 8.36
CA GLY A 246 6.15 4.20 8.64
C GLY A 246 7.62 4.47 8.97
N LYS A 247 8.29 3.59 9.72
CA LYS A 247 9.73 3.70 10.04
C LYS A 247 10.63 3.61 8.80
N LEU A 248 10.23 2.89 7.74
CA LEU A 248 10.96 2.85 6.47
C LEU A 248 10.95 4.20 5.74
N TYR A 249 9.95 5.03 6.01
CA TYR A 249 9.77 6.34 5.38
C TYR A 249 10.12 7.51 6.29
N LYS A 250 10.76 7.28 7.45
CA LYS A 250 10.98 8.32 8.47
C LYS A 250 11.70 9.59 7.96
N ASP A 251 12.65 9.41 7.04
CA ASP A 251 13.50 10.48 6.50
C ASP A 251 13.18 10.75 5.03
N PHE A 252 12.11 10.15 4.51
CA PHE A 252 11.79 10.16 3.10
C PHE A 252 10.97 11.40 2.73
N TRP A 253 11.41 12.13 1.71
CA TRP A 253 10.72 13.29 1.19
C TRP A 253 10.79 13.27 -0.33
N VAL A 254 9.66 13.55 -0.99
CA VAL A 254 9.60 13.61 -2.45
C VAL A 254 9.45 15.06 -2.90
N PRO A 255 10.38 15.57 -3.74
CA PRO A 255 10.14 16.80 -4.45
C PRO A 255 9.01 16.59 -5.47
N ILE A 256 7.99 17.44 -5.45
CA ILE A 256 7.07 17.57 -6.59
C ILE A 256 7.88 18.27 -7.68
N VAL A 257 8.37 17.51 -8.65
CA VAL A 257 9.01 18.08 -9.84
C VAL A 257 7.92 18.47 -10.81
N SER A 258 7.38 19.68 -10.62
CA SER A 258 6.50 20.32 -11.58
C SER A 258 7.33 21.14 -12.56
N GLY A 259 7.47 20.65 -13.79
CA GLY A 259 8.12 21.41 -14.86
C GLY A 259 8.75 20.54 -15.94
N LYS A 260 8.65 21.02 -17.18
CA LYS A 260 9.48 20.51 -18.29
C LYS A 260 10.93 20.92 -18.01
N ILE A 261 11.80 19.95 -17.75
CA ILE A 261 13.24 20.16 -17.88
C ILE A 261 13.48 20.47 -19.37
N GLU A 262 14.27 21.50 -19.69
CA GLU A 262 14.65 21.79 -21.08
C GLU A 262 15.93 20.98 -21.41
N GLY A 263 15.86 20.06 -22.39
CA GLY A 263 16.98 19.21 -22.81
C GLY A 263 16.53 17.81 -23.26
N ASP A 264 17.46 16.99 -23.78
CA ASP A 264 17.30 15.66 -24.41
C ASP A 264 16.24 14.73 -23.78
N GLU A 265 15.63 13.83 -24.59
CA GLU A 265 14.58 12.87 -24.20
C GLU A 265 14.73 12.36 -22.75
N PHE A 266 13.91 12.93 -21.86
CA PHE A 266 13.89 12.58 -20.44
C PHE A 266 12.47 12.18 -20.04
N PHE A 267 12.40 11.17 -19.19
CA PHE A 267 11.16 10.68 -18.60
C PHE A 267 11.11 11.12 -17.15
N THR A 268 9.91 11.42 -16.65
CA THR A 268 9.71 11.76 -15.24
C THR A 268 8.78 10.75 -14.59
N GLY A 269 9.01 10.52 -13.31
CA GLY A 269 8.15 9.68 -12.49
C GLY A 269 8.26 10.05 -11.02
N THR A 270 7.62 9.25 -10.19
CA THR A 270 7.64 9.41 -8.75
C THR A 270 8.86 8.70 -8.17
N VAL A 271 9.58 9.38 -7.27
CA VAL A 271 10.75 8.79 -6.62
C VAL A 271 10.30 7.68 -5.69
N GLY A 272 10.69 6.45 -6.01
CA GLY A 272 10.45 5.27 -5.20
C GLY A 272 11.57 5.00 -4.21
N SER A 273 12.82 5.28 -4.54
CA SER A 273 13.97 5.09 -3.64
C SER A 273 15.11 6.02 -4.06
N PRO A 274 15.78 6.71 -3.13
CA PRO A 274 16.78 7.71 -3.46
C PRO A 274 18.09 7.11 -4.02
N GLY A 275 18.88 7.94 -4.71
CA GLY A 275 20.16 7.59 -5.32
C GLY A 275 20.26 7.93 -6.82
N ILE A 276 21.44 7.76 -7.39
CA ILE A 276 21.72 8.00 -8.81
C ILE A 276 22.43 6.77 -9.38
N ALA A 277 22.02 6.32 -10.56
CA ALA A 277 22.66 5.21 -11.24
C ALA A 277 22.67 5.39 -12.76
N THR A 278 23.64 4.76 -13.41
CA THR A 278 23.75 4.69 -14.86
C THR A 278 23.92 3.24 -15.27
N GLY A 279 23.19 2.78 -16.26
CA GLY A 279 23.27 1.38 -16.69
C GLY A 279 22.49 1.08 -17.96
N ILE A 280 22.62 -0.16 -18.41
CA ILE A 280 21.94 -0.65 -19.61
C ILE A 280 20.52 -1.09 -19.26
N VAL A 281 19.54 -0.57 -20.00
CA VAL A 281 18.13 -0.95 -19.89
C VAL A 281 17.94 -2.43 -20.21
N ARG A 282 17.22 -3.09 -19.31
CA ARG A 282 16.67 -4.43 -19.46
C ARG A 282 15.18 -4.40 -19.22
N ILE A 283 14.41 -4.59 -20.29
CA ILE A 283 12.95 -4.65 -20.22
C ILE A 283 12.54 -6.08 -19.84
N VAL A 284 11.86 -6.22 -18.71
CA VAL A 284 11.50 -7.52 -18.14
C VAL A 284 9.99 -7.64 -17.97
N HIS A 285 9.42 -8.66 -18.59
CA HIS A 285 8.01 -9.00 -18.53
C HIS A 285 7.78 -10.20 -17.61
N PRO A 286 6.55 -10.40 -17.06
CA PRO A 286 6.27 -11.50 -16.16
C PRO A 286 6.56 -12.89 -16.72
N ASP A 287 6.48 -13.06 -18.04
CA ASP A 287 6.71 -14.33 -18.74
C ASP A 287 8.19 -14.59 -19.09
N ASN A 288 9.08 -13.62 -18.92
CA ASN A 288 10.50 -13.76 -19.28
C ASN A 288 11.49 -13.57 -18.13
N ILE A 289 11.03 -13.28 -16.90
CA ILE A 289 11.86 -13.01 -15.70
C ILE A 289 13.05 -13.97 -15.57
N GLU A 290 12.81 -15.29 -15.58
CA GLU A 290 13.85 -16.30 -15.37
C GLU A 290 14.84 -16.41 -16.55
N SER A 291 14.37 -16.12 -17.76
CA SER A 291 15.15 -16.21 -18.99
C SER A 291 15.92 -14.93 -19.33
N SER A 292 15.60 -13.82 -18.66
CA SER A 292 16.18 -12.51 -18.93
C SER A 292 17.67 -12.46 -18.58
N VAL A 293 18.49 -12.13 -19.59
CA VAL A 293 19.92 -11.88 -19.41
C VAL A 293 20.09 -10.55 -18.69
N PHE A 294 20.51 -10.60 -17.44
CA PHE A 294 20.59 -9.42 -16.58
C PHE A 294 21.93 -9.38 -15.84
N ASN A 295 22.73 -8.34 -16.11
CA ASN A 295 24.03 -8.15 -15.47
C ASN A 295 23.90 -7.28 -14.22
N ASN A 296 24.90 -7.35 -13.35
CA ASN A 296 24.96 -6.44 -12.20
C ASN A 296 25.12 -5.00 -12.68
N GLY A 297 24.27 -4.10 -12.20
CA GLY A 297 24.25 -2.69 -12.60
C GLY A 297 23.36 -2.38 -13.82
N ASP A 298 22.76 -3.38 -14.47
CA ASP A 298 21.73 -3.14 -15.49
C ASP A 298 20.51 -2.43 -14.85
N ILE A 299 19.78 -1.64 -15.64
CA ILE A 299 18.59 -0.91 -15.20
C ILE A 299 17.37 -1.76 -15.48
N LEU A 300 16.65 -2.16 -14.43
CA LEU A 300 15.44 -2.96 -14.55
C LEU A 300 14.28 -2.05 -14.97
N VAL A 301 13.74 -2.28 -16.17
CA VAL A 301 12.57 -1.58 -16.70
C VAL A 301 11.42 -2.59 -16.82
N CYS A 302 10.24 -2.27 -16.27
CA CYS A 302 9.07 -3.14 -16.38
C CYS A 302 7.75 -2.36 -16.18
N LEU A 303 6.63 -3.00 -16.50
CA LEU A 303 5.31 -2.40 -16.23
C LEU A 303 5.11 -2.19 -14.72
N MET A 304 5.27 -3.29 -13.98
CA MET A 304 5.21 -3.34 -12.52
C MET A 304 6.10 -4.49 -12.04
N THR A 305 6.51 -4.44 -10.78
CA THR A 305 7.26 -5.54 -10.16
C THR A 305 6.37 -6.43 -9.31
N SER A 306 6.73 -7.69 -9.21
CA SER A 306 6.16 -8.69 -8.29
C SER A 306 7.30 -9.30 -7.45
N PRO A 307 7.00 -10.16 -6.47
CA PRO A 307 8.03 -10.84 -5.68
C PRO A 307 9.06 -11.59 -6.54
N ASP A 308 8.63 -12.10 -7.70
CA ASP A 308 9.48 -12.83 -8.66
C ASP A 308 10.60 -11.94 -9.25
N TYR A 309 10.44 -10.61 -9.23
CA TYR A 309 11.45 -9.66 -9.72
C TYR A 309 12.58 -9.43 -8.71
N VAL A 310 12.43 -9.82 -7.45
CA VAL A 310 13.40 -9.54 -6.37
C VAL A 310 14.84 -9.97 -6.71
N PRO A 311 15.10 -11.15 -7.32
CA PRO A 311 16.46 -11.51 -7.74
C PRO A 311 17.07 -10.58 -8.79
N LEU A 312 16.25 -9.93 -9.63
CA LEU A 312 16.70 -8.92 -10.60
C LEU A 312 16.91 -7.58 -9.91
N MET A 313 15.97 -7.15 -9.07
CA MET A 313 16.07 -5.90 -8.30
C MET A 313 17.34 -5.84 -7.46
N LYS A 314 17.72 -6.95 -6.80
CA LYS A 314 18.99 -7.05 -6.03
C LYS A 314 20.25 -6.82 -6.86
N ARG A 315 20.20 -7.07 -8.17
CA ARG A 315 21.33 -6.89 -9.09
C ARG A 315 21.27 -5.57 -9.85
N ALA A 316 20.11 -4.90 -9.84
CA ALA A 316 19.85 -3.73 -10.65
C ALA A 316 20.66 -2.52 -10.17
N GLY A 317 21.13 -1.71 -11.12
CA GLY A 317 21.69 -0.39 -10.83
C GLY A 317 20.60 0.60 -10.40
N ALA A 318 19.42 0.49 -11.01
CA ALA A 318 18.18 1.13 -10.60
C ALA A 318 16.97 0.35 -11.11
N VAL A 319 15.80 0.64 -10.55
CA VAL A 319 14.51 0.08 -10.97
C VAL A 319 13.61 1.20 -11.48
N ILE A 320 13.10 1.06 -12.70
CA ILE A 320 12.13 1.98 -13.29
C ILE A 320 10.86 1.21 -13.62
N THR A 321 9.70 1.68 -13.16
CA THR A 321 8.41 1.10 -13.52
C THR A 321 7.48 2.09 -14.20
N GLN A 322 6.73 1.60 -15.18
CA GLN A 322 5.73 2.40 -15.88
C GLN A 322 4.53 2.69 -14.98
N GLU A 323 4.10 1.69 -14.20
CA GLU A 323 3.00 1.79 -13.24
C GLU A 323 3.52 1.72 -11.81
N GLY A 324 2.68 2.15 -10.88
CA GLY A 324 2.93 2.07 -9.45
C GLY A 324 3.30 3.42 -8.83
N GLY A 325 2.83 3.61 -7.61
CA GLY A 325 3.07 4.82 -6.83
C GLY A 325 4.23 4.73 -5.86
N ILE A 326 4.41 5.79 -5.08
CA ILE A 326 5.46 5.94 -4.04
C ILE A 326 5.46 4.81 -3.01
N LEU A 327 4.33 4.11 -2.88
CA LEU A 327 4.06 3.02 -1.94
C LEU A 327 3.87 1.67 -2.64
N SER A 328 4.17 1.58 -3.93
CA SER A 328 4.13 0.34 -4.71
C SER A 328 5.20 -0.66 -4.26
N HIS A 329 5.05 -1.92 -4.68
CA HIS A 329 6.06 -2.97 -4.49
C HIS A 329 7.45 -2.49 -4.94
N ALA A 330 7.56 -1.97 -6.16
CA ALA A 330 8.83 -1.47 -6.71
C ALA A 330 9.50 -0.46 -5.77
N ALA A 331 8.74 0.52 -5.28
CA ALA A 331 9.25 1.54 -4.39
C ALA A 331 9.65 0.99 -3.02
N ILE A 332 8.80 0.15 -2.38
CA ILE A 332 9.09 -0.44 -1.06
C ILE A 332 10.35 -1.31 -1.12
N VAL A 333 10.41 -2.26 -2.06
CA VAL A 333 11.54 -3.20 -2.16
C VAL A 333 12.84 -2.49 -2.46
N SER A 334 12.81 -1.49 -3.35
CA SER A 334 14.01 -0.76 -3.72
C SER A 334 14.58 0.05 -2.55
N ARG A 335 13.73 0.60 -1.67
CA ARG A 335 14.19 1.26 -0.43
C ARG A 335 14.89 0.28 0.51
N GLU A 336 14.30 -0.89 0.75
CA GLU A 336 14.90 -1.91 1.61
C GLU A 336 16.27 -2.38 1.09
N MET A 337 16.43 -2.43 -0.24
CA MET A 337 17.67 -2.85 -0.89
C MET A 337 18.66 -1.70 -1.13
N ASN A 338 18.30 -0.45 -0.80
CA ASN A 338 19.05 0.76 -1.17
C ASN A 338 19.37 0.82 -2.67
N VAL A 339 18.41 0.42 -3.51
CA VAL A 339 18.49 0.52 -4.97
C VAL A 339 17.72 1.77 -5.40
N PRO A 340 18.28 2.67 -6.23
CA PRO A 340 17.56 3.81 -6.78
C PRO A 340 16.31 3.37 -7.54
N CYS A 341 15.19 4.07 -7.36
CA CYS A 341 13.94 3.70 -8.00
C CYS A 341 13.08 4.89 -8.39
N ILE A 342 12.53 4.84 -9.61
CA ILE A 342 11.49 5.75 -10.11
C ILE A 342 10.31 4.89 -10.57
N VAL A 343 9.10 5.26 -10.17
CA VAL A 343 7.87 4.52 -10.45
C VAL A 343 6.85 5.44 -11.10
N GLY A 344 5.88 4.89 -11.84
CA GLY A 344 4.85 5.70 -12.48
C GLY A 344 5.39 6.54 -13.65
N VAL A 345 6.39 6.04 -14.37
CA VAL A 345 6.94 6.73 -15.55
C VAL A 345 6.04 6.45 -16.76
N LYS A 346 5.29 7.45 -17.22
CA LYS A 346 4.37 7.28 -18.36
C LYS A 346 5.11 6.94 -19.65
N ASP A 347 4.49 6.10 -20.47
CA ASP A 347 4.96 5.66 -21.80
C ASP A 347 6.38 5.03 -21.81
N LEU A 348 6.86 4.57 -20.65
CA LEU A 348 8.22 4.08 -20.44
C LEU A 348 8.58 2.90 -21.37
N LEU A 349 7.68 1.93 -21.53
CA LEU A 349 7.91 0.71 -22.30
C LEU A 349 7.82 0.94 -23.80
N GLU A 350 7.15 2.00 -24.22
CA GLU A 350 7.04 2.44 -25.60
C GLU A 350 8.29 3.23 -26.03
N GLU A 351 8.89 3.98 -25.11
CA GLU A 351 9.97 4.93 -25.40
C GLU A 351 11.38 4.39 -25.11
N LEU A 352 11.54 3.45 -24.18
CA LEU A 352 12.81 2.77 -23.93
C LEU A 352 12.90 1.43 -24.66
N SER A 353 14.13 1.03 -25.00
CA SER A 353 14.43 -0.27 -25.62
C SER A 353 15.53 -1.02 -24.88
N ASP A 354 15.48 -2.35 -24.92
CA ASP A 354 16.56 -3.20 -24.42
C ASP A 354 17.92 -2.78 -25.01
N GLY A 355 18.90 -2.56 -24.14
CA GLY A 355 20.24 -2.13 -24.55
C GLY A 355 20.48 -0.63 -24.53
N ASP A 356 19.44 0.20 -24.35
CA ASP A 356 19.62 1.64 -24.15
C ASP A 356 20.48 1.93 -22.92
N LEU A 357 21.34 2.94 -23.00
CA LEU A 357 22.09 3.42 -21.85
C LEU A 357 21.29 4.58 -21.23
N VAL A 358 21.00 4.49 -19.93
CA VAL A 358 20.23 5.52 -19.22
C VAL A 358 20.90 5.93 -17.92
N GLU A 359 20.72 7.19 -17.57
CA GLU A 359 20.95 7.74 -16.23
C GLU A 359 19.61 7.85 -15.49
N VAL A 360 19.55 7.34 -14.27
CA VAL A 360 18.42 7.43 -13.36
C VAL A 360 18.82 8.37 -12.22
N ASP A 361 18.21 9.55 -12.20
CA ASP A 361 18.45 10.62 -11.26
C ASP A 361 17.21 10.79 -10.38
N THR A 362 17.22 10.13 -9.23
CA THR A 362 16.07 10.15 -8.31
C THR A 362 16.02 11.40 -7.43
N GLU A 363 17.07 12.23 -7.41
CA GLU A 363 17.01 13.54 -6.76
C GLU A 363 16.05 14.47 -7.51
N ASN A 364 16.05 14.34 -8.84
CA ASN A 364 15.18 15.10 -9.73
C ASN A 364 13.99 14.29 -10.26
N GLY A 365 13.86 13.01 -9.92
CA GLY A 365 12.80 12.13 -10.41
C GLY A 365 12.82 11.94 -11.93
N VAL A 366 14.03 11.88 -12.51
CA VAL A 366 14.26 11.91 -13.97
C VAL A 366 15.03 10.69 -14.44
N VAL A 367 14.66 10.18 -15.61
CA VAL A 367 15.41 9.19 -16.38
C VAL A 367 15.87 9.85 -17.67
N ARG A 368 17.16 9.80 -18.00
CA ARG A 368 17.74 10.37 -19.23
C ARG A 368 18.37 9.29 -20.07
N LYS A 369 18.08 9.27 -21.37
CA LYS A 369 18.81 8.45 -22.32
C LYS A 369 20.15 9.14 -22.67
N ILE A 370 21.27 8.42 -22.60
CA ILE A 370 22.62 8.99 -22.73
C ILE A 370 23.49 8.34 -23.80
#